data_AF-A0A6C1C7M5-F1
#
_entry.id   AF-A0A6C1C7M5-F1
#
_cell.length_a   1.000
_cell.length_b   1.000
_cell.length_c   1.000
_cell.angle_alpha   90.00
_cell.angle_beta   90.00
_cell.angle_gamma   90.00
#
_symmetry.space_group_name_H-M   'P 1'
#
loop_
_entity.id
_entity.type
_entity.pdbx_description
1 polymer ?
#
loop_
_entity_poly.entity_id
_entity_poly.type
_entity_poly.pdbx_seq_one_letter_code
_entity_poly.pdbx_strand_id
1 'polypeptide(L)'
;MGSDSARGGRLRSVDLARAAGISTQQVRNYEEAGVLPPAARTESGYRTFTPRHRAALLLYRCLVPGFGLVAAQRMMRALHEGDVTQVLALVDEGHAAQHQQRCSLRAASEALTAVARQAPEETARPRTTLRIGELAHQLGVRPSALRVWEAAGLLVPRREPDTGYRRFGPAEIRDARLVALLRQSRYPLPQIRPVLDGLRRTGSTEALRAALARREEELTATTRAMLEGAGQLHAYLREYGPGTGPGPGTGA
;
A
#
# COMPACT_ATOMS: atom_id res chain seq x y z
N MET A 1 54.85 -14.51 5.56
CA MET A 1 54.00 -13.49 6.22
C MET A 1 52.61 -13.61 5.64
N GLY A 2 51.74 -14.32 6.36
CA GLY A 2 50.34 -14.46 6.03
C GLY A 2 49.51 -13.66 7.02
N SER A 3 48.57 -12.87 6.49
CA SER A 3 47.54 -12.19 7.27
C SER A 3 46.62 -11.44 6.30
N ASP A 4 45.53 -12.08 5.87
CA ASP A 4 44.15 -11.54 5.98
C ASP A 4 43.13 -12.44 5.22
N SER A 5 42.95 -13.68 5.68
CA SER A 5 42.01 -14.65 5.08
C SER A 5 40.72 -14.81 5.93
N ALA A 6 40.37 -13.83 6.76
CA ALA A 6 39.39 -14.01 7.82
C ALA A 6 38.14 -13.12 7.65
N ARG A 7 37.12 -13.59 6.87
CA ARG A 7 35.66 -13.43 7.12
C ARG A 7 34.68 -13.78 5.97
N GLY A 8 35.12 -14.32 4.83
CA GLY A 8 34.22 -14.51 3.67
C GLY A 8 34.26 -15.89 3.04
N GLY A 9 33.43 -16.83 3.50
CA GLY A 9 33.19 -18.07 2.76
C GLY A 9 32.59 -17.76 1.39
N ARG A 10 33.35 -18.03 0.31
CA ARG A 10 32.86 -17.84 -1.07
C ARG A 10 31.66 -18.77 -1.30
N LEU A 11 30.55 -18.21 -1.76
CA LEU A 11 29.33 -18.92 -2.10
C LEU A 11 29.17 -18.98 -3.63
N ARG A 12 28.64 -20.10 -4.13
CA ARG A 12 28.24 -20.23 -5.54
C ARG A 12 26.79 -19.78 -5.71
N SER A 13 26.37 -19.57 -6.95
CA SER A 13 24.97 -19.21 -7.28
C SER A 13 23.95 -20.19 -6.70
N VAL A 14 24.27 -21.49 -6.74
CA VAL A 14 23.42 -22.57 -6.22
C VAL A 14 23.25 -22.49 -4.71
N ASP A 15 24.29 -22.07 -3.98
CA ASP A 15 24.25 -21.96 -2.53
C ASP A 15 23.32 -20.81 -2.11
N LEU A 16 23.38 -19.67 -2.83
CA LEU A 16 22.47 -18.54 -2.64
C LEU A 16 21.02 -18.89 -2.98
N ALA A 17 20.83 -19.57 -4.11
CA ALA A 17 19.55 -20.05 -4.59
C ALA A 17 18.87 -20.97 -3.57
N ARG A 18 19.61 -21.97 -3.04
CA ARG A 18 19.11 -22.88 -2.00
C ARG A 18 18.78 -22.14 -0.70
N ALA A 19 19.63 -21.21 -0.27
CA ALA A 19 19.40 -20.46 0.97
C ALA A 19 18.12 -19.60 0.95
N ALA A 20 17.66 -19.19 -0.23
CA ALA A 20 16.45 -18.40 -0.41
C ALA A 20 15.30 -19.15 -1.08
N GLY A 21 15.45 -20.45 -1.37
CA GLY A 21 14.43 -21.24 -2.06
C GLY A 21 14.03 -20.68 -3.44
N ILE A 22 15.00 -20.16 -4.20
CA ILE A 22 14.80 -19.59 -5.55
C ILE A 22 15.69 -20.29 -6.57
N SER A 23 15.46 -20.05 -7.86
CA SER A 23 16.33 -20.58 -8.92
C SER A 23 17.63 -19.77 -9.04
N THR A 24 18.67 -20.39 -9.62
CA THR A 24 19.93 -19.68 -9.94
C THR A 24 19.73 -18.58 -10.97
N GLN A 25 18.73 -18.70 -11.85
CA GLN A 25 18.37 -17.63 -12.77
C GLN A 25 17.74 -16.44 -12.04
N GLN A 26 16.90 -16.69 -11.02
CA GLN A 26 16.37 -15.59 -10.19
C GLN A 26 17.47 -14.85 -9.43
N VAL A 27 18.51 -15.55 -8.95
CA VAL A 27 19.69 -14.90 -8.35
C VAL A 27 20.34 -13.92 -9.33
N ARG A 28 20.50 -14.30 -10.61
CA ARG A 28 21.04 -13.42 -11.65
C ARG A 28 20.14 -12.24 -11.93
N ASN A 29 18.83 -12.48 -12.06
CA ASN A 29 17.86 -11.41 -12.28
C ASN A 29 17.88 -10.40 -11.12
N TYR A 30 18.09 -10.86 -9.87
CA TYR A 30 18.19 -9.98 -8.70
C TYR A 30 19.51 -9.20 -8.66
N GLU A 31 20.63 -9.78 -9.07
CA GLU A 31 21.87 -9.02 -9.28
C GLU A 31 21.69 -7.93 -10.34
N GLU A 32 21.16 -8.28 -11.52
CA GLU A 32 20.93 -7.34 -12.62
C GLU A 32 19.91 -6.25 -12.23
N ALA A 33 18.92 -6.60 -11.41
CA ALA A 33 17.96 -5.65 -10.86
C ALA A 33 18.51 -4.83 -9.68
N GLY A 34 19.77 -4.99 -9.27
CA GLY A 34 20.40 -4.27 -8.16
C GLY A 34 19.87 -4.64 -6.77
N VAL A 35 19.10 -5.73 -6.67
CA VAL A 35 18.62 -6.32 -5.42
C VAL A 35 19.75 -7.00 -4.65
N LEU A 36 20.78 -7.48 -5.36
CA LEU A 36 22.02 -7.97 -4.78
C LEU A 36 23.16 -6.99 -5.11
N PRO A 37 24.19 -6.89 -4.24
CA PRO A 37 25.38 -6.12 -4.61
C PRO A 37 26.06 -6.78 -5.83
N PRO A 38 26.85 -6.02 -6.61
CA PRO A 38 27.56 -6.55 -7.77
C PRO A 38 28.46 -7.74 -7.39
N ALA A 39 28.29 -8.87 -8.07
CA ALA A 39 29.09 -10.06 -7.80
C ALA A 39 30.46 -9.97 -8.49
N ALA A 40 31.53 -10.26 -7.74
CA ALA A 40 32.86 -10.42 -8.33
C ALA A 40 32.90 -11.67 -9.21
N ARG A 41 33.81 -11.71 -10.18
CA ARG A 41 34.01 -12.88 -11.05
C ARG A 41 35.31 -13.61 -10.71
N THR A 42 35.31 -14.93 -10.86
CA THR A 42 36.54 -15.73 -10.86
C THR A 42 37.36 -15.43 -12.10
N GLU A 43 38.64 -15.85 -12.10
CA GLU A 43 39.49 -15.83 -13.31
C GLU A 43 38.87 -16.61 -14.48
N SER A 44 38.12 -17.67 -14.17
CA SER A 44 37.34 -18.47 -15.13
C SER A 44 36.00 -17.84 -15.53
N GLY A 45 35.68 -16.63 -15.06
CA GLY A 45 34.50 -15.86 -15.46
C GLY A 45 33.20 -16.15 -14.69
N TYR A 46 33.20 -17.04 -13.69
CA TYR A 46 32.01 -17.37 -12.90
C TYR A 46 31.75 -16.34 -11.79
N ARG A 47 30.48 -16.02 -11.52
CA ARG A 47 30.09 -15.14 -10.41
C ARG A 47 30.40 -15.79 -9.06
N THR A 48 31.02 -15.02 -8.18
CA THR A 48 31.28 -15.38 -6.79
C THR A 48 30.44 -14.54 -5.86
N PHE A 49 29.79 -15.20 -4.91
CA PHE A 49 28.94 -14.56 -3.91
C PHE A 49 29.61 -14.65 -2.53
N THR A 50 29.13 -13.84 -1.61
CA THR A 50 29.66 -13.69 -0.25
C THR A 50 28.50 -13.71 0.75
N PRO A 51 28.78 -13.81 2.07
CA PRO A 51 27.75 -13.67 3.10
C PRO A 51 26.91 -12.38 2.95
N ARG A 52 27.52 -11.27 2.51
CA ARG A 52 26.81 -10.01 2.20
C ARG A 52 25.71 -10.18 1.15
N HIS A 53 25.93 -11.00 0.12
CA HIS A 53 24.92 -11.28 -0.90
C HIS A 53 23.76 -12.09 -0.33
N ARG A 54 24.05 -13.05 0.56
CA ARG A 54 23.02 -13.82 1.26
C ARG A 54 22.20 -12.91 2.16
N ALA A 55 22.85 -12.05 2.94
CA ALA A 55 22.18 -11.07 3.79
C ALA A 55 21.30 -10.11 2.98
N ALA A 56 21.78 -9.61 1.84
CA ALA A 56 21.01 -8.74 0.94
C ALA A 56 19.76 -9.45 0.40
N LEU A 57 19.90 -10.72 -0.01
CA LEU A 57 18.78 -11.52 -0.52
C LEU A 57 17.70 -11.75 0.56
N LEU A 58 18.11 -12.06 1.78
CA LEU A 58 17.20 -12.26 2.91
C LEU A 58 16.51 -10.94 3.29
N LEU A 59 17.26 -9.84 3.35
CA LEU A 59 16.71 -8.50 3.59
C LEU A 59 15.65 -8.14 2.56
N TYR A 60 15.95 -8.29 1.27
CA TYR A 60 14.98 -8.02 0.21
C TYR A 60 13.68 -8.80 0.41
N ARG A 61 13.77 -10.09 0.74
CA ARG A 61 12.59 -10.92 1.03
C ARG A 61 11.79 -10.45 2.25
N CYS A 62 12.45 -9.93 3.27
CA CYS A 62 11.79 -9.34 4.45
C CYS A 62 11.11 -8.00 4.14
N LEU A 63 11.67 -7.20 3.21
CA LEU A 63 11.08 -5.92 2.81
C LEU A 63 9.83 -6.08 1.95
N VAL A 64 9.79 -7.09 1.07
CA VAL A 64 8.70 -7.26 0.07
C VAL A 64 7.30 -7.32 0.69
N PRO A 65 7.00 -8.08 1.77
CA PRO A 65 5.65 -8.12 2.34
C PRO A 65 5.18 -6.79 2.95
N GLY A 66 6.12 -5.93 3.39
CA GLY A 66 5.81 -4.63 3.98
C GLY A 66 5.75 -3.49 2.95
N PHE A 67 6.70 -3.44 2.02
CA PHE A 67 6.89 -2.32 1.09
C PHE A 67 6.49 -2.64 -0.35
N GLY A 68 6.34 -3.92 -0.69
CA GLY A 68 6.12 -4.39 -2.06
C GLY A 68 7.42 -4.49 -2.88
N LEU A 69 7.33 -5.17 -4.02
CA LEU A 69 8.49 -5.52 -4.88
C LEU A 69 9.26 -4.28 -5.36
N VAL A 70 8.55 -3.28 -5.88
CA VAL A 70 9.16 -2.10 -6.51
C VAL A 70 9.89 -1.25 -5.47
N ALA A 71 9.25 -0.97 -4.33
CA ALA A 71 9.87 -0.17 -3.28
C ALA A 71 11.04 -0.94 -2.64
N ALA A 72 10.89 -2.23 -2.35
CA ALA A 72 11.97 -3.06 -1.83
C ALA A 72 13.19 -3.08 -2.78
N GLN A 73 12.98 -3.17 -4.10
CA GLN A 73 14.07 -3.10 -5.07
C GLN A 73 14.76 -1.72 -5.06
N ARG A 74 13.99 -0.62 -5.02
CA ARG A 74 14.55 0.75 -4.92
C ARG A 74 15.38 0.91 -3.64
N MET A 75 14.89 0.38 -2.52
CA MET A 75 15.60 0.40 -1.24
C MET A 75 16.93 -0.37 -1.34
N MET A 76 16.92 -1.59 -1.89
CA MET A 76 18.15 -2.38 -2.05
C MET A 76 19.18 -1.72 -2.98
N ARG A 77 18.73 -1.05 -4.06
CA ARG A 77 19.63 -0.29 -4.95
C ARG A 77 20.30 0.86 -4.21
N ALA A 78 19.52 1.73 -3.57
CA ALA A 78 20.04 2.86 -2.81
C ALA A 78 21.00 2.40 -1.69
N LEU A 79 20.67 1.29 -1.02
CA LEU A 79 21.53 0.65 -0.02
C LEU A 79 22.90 0.24 -0.59
N HIS A 80 22.93 -0.36 -1.78
CA HIS A 80 24.17 -0.79 -2.43
C HIS A 80 24.98 0.37 -3.02
N GLU A 81 24.32 1.47 -3.36
CA GLU A 81 24.94 2.74 -3.78
C GLU A 81 25.46 3.55 -2.57
N GLY A 82 25.14 3.13 -1.34
CA GLY A 82 25.56 3.82 -0.11
C GLY A 82 24.69 5.01 0.27
N ASP A 83 23.56 5.23 -0.42
CA ASP A 83 22.64 6.33 -0.17
C ASP A 83 21.63 5.97 0.93
N VAL A 84 22.12 6.04 2.18
CA VAL A 84 21.30 5.76 3.36
C VAL A 84 20.13 6.76 3.47
N THR A 85 20.33 8.02 3.07
CA THR A 85 19.30 9.05 3.08
C THR A 85 18.11 8.65 2.21
N GLN A 86 18.37 8.20 0.98
CA GLN A 86 17.32 7.75 0.07
C GLN A 86 16.61 6.49 0.57
N VAL A 87 17.34 5.57 1.22
CA VAL A 87 16.73 4.39 1.85
C VAL A 87 15.75 4.78 2.94
N LEU A 88 16.13 5.70 3.83
CA LEU A 88 15.25 6.16 4.91
C LEU A 88 14.02 6.91 4.36
N ALA A 89 14.21 7.74 3.32
CA ALA A 89 13.09 8.40 2.66
C ALA A 89 12.08 7.41 2.05
N LEU A 90 12.53 6.27 1.52
CA LEU A 90 11.64 5.21 1.01
C LEU A 90 10.88 4.50 2.13
N VAL A 91 11.50 4.36 3.30
CA VAL A 91 10.82 3.83 4.50
C VAL A 91 9.67 4.77 4.91
N ASP A 92 9.96 6.07 4.98
CA ASP A 92 8.98 7.10 5.33
C ASP A 92 7.84 7.15 4.30
N GLU A 93 8.15 7.09 3.00
CA GLU A 93 7.18 7.04 1.91
C GLU A 93 6.23 5.83 2.09
N GLY A 94 6.78 4.66 2.38
CA GLY A 94 5.99 3.45 2.65
C GLY A 94 5.05 3.62 3.85
N HIS A 95 5.54 4.18 4.97
CA HIS A 95 4.73 4.39 6.16
C HIS A 95 3.65 5.44 5.97
N ALA A 96 3.95 6.52 5.24
CA ALA A 96 2.98 7.55 4.89
C ALA A 96 1.85 6.97 4.01
N ALA A 97 2.19 6.17 3.00
CA ALA A 97 1.21 5.49 2.15
C ALA A 97 0.31 4.55 2.98
N GLN A 98 0.90 3.78 3.89
CA GLN A 98 0.16 2.86 4.76
C GLN A 98 -0.76 3.60 5.73
N HIS A 99 -0.29 4.71 6.31
CA HIS A 99 -1.10 5.57 7.18
C HIS A 99 -2.31 6.14 6.42
N GLN A 100 -2.09 6.64 5.19
CA GLN A 100 -3.16 7.15 4.35
C GLN A 100 -4.22 6.07 4.07
N GLN A 101 -3.81 4.83 3.78
CA GLN A 101 -4.76 3.71 3.60
C GLN A 101 -5.59 3.43 4.86
N ARG A 102 -4.99 3.50 6.06
CA ARG A 102 -5.71 3.29 7.34
C ARG A 102 -6.71 4.43 7.61
N CYS A 103 -6.31 5.68 7.43
CA CYS A 103 -7.21 6.82 7.53
C CYS A 103 -8.39 6.69 6.58
N SER A 104 -8.10 6.28 5.33
CA SER A 104 -9.13 6.03 4.35
C SER A 104 -10.10 4.93 4.81
N LEU A 105 -9.59 3.78 5.25
CA LEU A 105 -10.42 2.67 5.70
C LEU A 105 -11.31 3.04 6.90
N ARG A 106 -10.75 3.77 7.87
CA ARG A 106 -11.48 4.27 9.05
C ARG A 106 -12.62 5.19 8.66
N ALA A 107 -12.37 6.16 7.77
CA ALA A 107 -13.41 7.05 7.27
C ALA A 107 -14.54 6.27 6.56
N ALA A 108 -14.20 5.23 5.80
CA ALA A 108 -15.19 4.37 5.16
C ALA A 108 -16.05 3.59 6.18
N SER A 109 -15.42 3.06 7.23
CA SER A 109 -16.11 2.35 8.32
C SER A 109 -17.05 3.27 9.11
N GLU A 110 -16.59 4.49 9.45
CA GLU A 110 -17.39 5.50 10.14
C GLU A 110 -18.63 5.90 9.32
N ALA A 111 -18.45 6.16 8.02
CA ALA A 111 -19.56 6.50 7.13
C ALA A 111 -20.57 5.35 6.99
N LEU A 112 -20.11 4.11 6.87
CA LEU A 112 -20.98 2.94 6.79
C LEU A 112 -21.79 2.74 8.09
N THR A 113 -21.16 2.96 9.24
CA THR A 113 -21.83 2.88 10.55
C THR A 113 -22.89 3.97 10.68
N ALA A 114 -22.62 5.18 10.21
CA ALA A 114 -23.59 6.27 10.20
C ALA A 114 -24.82 5.95 9.31
N VAL A 115 -24.62 5.39 8.11
CA VAL A 115 -25.72 4.94 7.24
C VAL A 115 -26.54 3.83 7.90
N ALA A 116 -25.88 2.85 8.54
CA ALA A 116 -26.56 1.76 9.21
C ALA A 116 -27.47 2.22 10.36
N ARG A 117 -27.06 3.26 11.11
CA ARG A 117 -27.88 3.85 12.18
C ARG A 117 -29.12 4.59 11.64
N GLN A 118 -29.07 5.09 10.41
CA GLN A 118 -30.18 5.81 9.76
C GLN A 118 -31.17 4.88 9.03
N ALA A 119 -30.77 3.63 8.74
CA ALA A 119 -31.60 2.66 8.02
C ALA A 119 -32.93 2.29 8.71
N PRO A 120 -33.05 2.18 10.05
CA PRO A 120 -34.33 1.89 10.71
C PRO A 120 -35.40 2.96 10.44
N GLU A 121 -35.03 4.24 10.34
CA GLU A 121 -35.98 5.35 10.10
C GLU A 121 -36.52 5.41 8.66
N GLU A 122 -35.82 4.77 7.71
CA GLU A 122 -36.11 4.88 6.28
C GLU A 122 -37.06 3.80 5.77
N THR A 123 -37.08 2.63 6.41
CA THR A 123 -38.08 1.58 6.15
C THR A 123 -39.52 2.06 6.44
N ALA A 124 -39.68 3.13 7.21
CA ALA A 124 -40.97 3.71 7.60
C ALA A 124 -41.42 4.93 6.74
N ARG A 125 -40.57 5.48 5.86
CA ARG A 125 -40.94 6.62 5.00
C ARG A 125 -41.40 6.16 3.61
N PRO A 126 -42.38 6.83 2.98
CA PRO A 126 -42.83 6.48 1.64
C PRO A 126 -41.65 6.52 0.65
N ARG A 127 -41.69 5.65 -0.37
CA ARG A 127 -40.67 5.49 -1.44
C ARG A 127 -40.66 6.69 -2.39
N THR A 128 -40.42 7.88 -1.86
CA THR A 128 -40.49 9.14 -2.60
C THR A 128 -39.20 9.36 -3.37
N THR A 129 -39.32 9.69 -4.66
CA THR A 129 -38.19 10.15 -5.46
C THR A 129 -37.98 11.64 -5.22
N LEU A 130 -36.72 12.08 -5.12
CA LEU A 130 -36.38 13.48 -4.86
C LEU A 130 -35.82 14.17 -6.09
N ARG A 131 -36.09 15.47 -6.24
CA ARG A 131 -35.38 16.36 -7.16
C ARG A 131 -34.03 16.74 -6.58
N ILE A 132 -33.13 17.24 -7.44
CA ILE A 132 -31.76 17.61 -7.04
C ILE A 132 -31.73 18.65 -5.89
N GLY A 133 -32.67 19.60 -5.88
CA GLY A 133 -32.75 20.63 -4.84
C GLY A 133 -33.19 20.06 -3.50
N GLU A 134 -34.18 19.18 -3.51
CA GLU A 134 -34.70 18.51 -2.31
C GLU A 134 -33.65 17.60 -1.68
N LEU A 135 -32.96 16.81 -2.51
CA LEU A 135 -31.86 15.96 -2.06
C LEU A 135 -30.69 16.80 -1.51
N ALA A 136 -30.32 17.88 -2.18
CA ALA A 136 -29.26 18.77 -1.73
C ALA A 136 -29.57 19.39 -0.37
N HIS A 137 -30.81 19.88 -0.21
CA HIS A 137 -31.31 20.42 1.06
C HIS A 137 -31.28 19.36 2.17
N GLN A 138 -31.79 18.16 1.91
CA GLN A 138 -31.80 17.07 2.89
C GLN A 138 -30.38 16.66 3.34
N LEU A 139 -29.41 16.71 2.44
CA LEU A 139 -28.02 16.36 2.72
C LEU A 139 -27.18 17.52 3.28
N GLY A 140 -27.74 18.74 3.34
CA GLY A 140 -26.99 19.93 3.72
C GLY A 140 -25.87 20.29 2.75
N VAL A 141 -25.99 19.91 1.47
CA VAL A 141 -24.98 20.21 0.43
C VAL A 141 -25.54 21.15 -0.63
N ARG A 142 -24.65 21.78 -1.40
CA ARG A 142 -25.09 22.58 -2.55
C ARG A 142 -25.53 21.66 -3.71
N PRO A 143 -26.56 22.02 -4.50
CA PRO A 143 -26.93 21.25 -5.69
C PRO A 143 -25.79 21.05 -6.68
N SER A 144 -24.83 21.99 -6.75
CA SER A 144 -23.62 21.85 -7.57
C SER A 144 -22.73 20.67 -7.12
N ALA A 145 -22.69 20.33 -5.83
CA ALA A 145 -21.95 19.18 -5.33
C ALA A 145 -22.56 17.87 -5.86
N LEU A 146 -23.90 17.75 -5.88
CA LEU A 146 -24.58 16.58 -6.46
C LEU A 146 -24.29 16.41 -7.95
N ARG A 147 -24.16 17.52 -8.71
CA ARG A 147 -23.75 17.48 -10.12
C ARG A 147 -22.31 17.00 -10.29
N VAL A 148 -21.40 17.40 -9.39
CA VAL A 148 -20.02 16.88 -9.37
C VAL A 148 -20.01 15.38 -9.08
N TRP A 149 -20.86 14.91 -8.16
CA TRP A 149 -20.95 13.49 -7.82
C TRP A 149 -21.55 12.66 -8.97
N GLU A 150 -22.54 13.19 -9.68
CA GLU A 150 -23.06 12.61 -10.92
C GLU A 150 -21.97 12.55 -12.00
N ALA A 151 -21.22 13.63 -12.23
CA ALA A 151 -20.11 13.66 -13.20
C ALA A 151 -18.98 12.68 -12.84
N ALA A 152 -18.72 12.48 -11.55
CA ALA A 152 -17.78 11.48 -11.05
C ALA A 152 -18.34 10.04 -11.11
N GLY A 153 -19.60 9.86 -11.55
CA GLY A 153 -20.30 8.57 -11.64
C GLY A 153 -20.66 7.95 -10.29
N LEU A 154 -20.67 8.75 -9.21
CA LEU A 154 -21.08 8.31 -7.88
C LEU A 154 -22.61 8.22 -7.78
N LEU A 155 -23.33 9.09 -8.51
CA LEU A 155 -24.80 9.08 -8.59
C LEU A 155 -25.24 8.86 -10.04
N VAL A 156 -26.32 8.09 -10.22
CA VAL A 156 -26.92 7.81 -11.53
C VAL A 156 -28.42 8.13 -11.48
N PRO A 157 -28.81 9.42 -11.39
CA PRO A 157 -30.22 9.80 -11.32
C PRO A 157 -30.97 9.41 -12.59
N ARG A 158 -32.23 9.00 -12.43
CA ARG A 158 -33.14 8.81 -13.58
C ARG A 158 -33.58 10.18 -14.09
N ARG A 159 -33.82 10.29 -15.40
CA ARG A 159 -34.43 11.48 -15.99
C ARG A 159 -35.90 11.21 -16.26
N GLU A 160 -36.75 12.16 -15.91
CA GLU A 160 -38.17 12.11 -16.28
C GLU A 160 -38.31 12.16 -17.81
N PRO A 161 -39.18 11.33 -18.42
CA PRO A 161 -39.36 11.30 -19.87
C PRO A 161 -39.83 12.63 -20.46
N ASP A 162 -40.74 13.32 -19.78
CA ASP A 162 -41.45 14.49 -20.35
C ASP A 162 -40.74 15.81 -20.08
N THR A 163 -40.05 15.93 -18.95
CA THR A 163 -39.45 17.21 -18.48
C THR A 163 -37.92 17.20 -18.52
N GLY A 164 -37.30 16.02 -18.62
CA GLY A 164 -35.84 15.84 -18.50
C GLY A 164 -35.28 16.10 -17.10
N TYR A 165 -36.10 16.34 -16.08
CA TYR A 165 -35.63 16.59 -14.72
C TYR A 165 -34.99 15.35 -14.09
N ARG A 166 -33.96 15.59 -13.26
CA ARG A 166 -33.29 14.55 -12.48
C ARG A 166 -34.17 14.13 -11.31
N ARG A 167 -34.45 12.82 -11.22
CA ARG A 167 -35.05 12.17 -10.07
C ARG A 167 -34.08 11.18 -9.45
N PHE A 168 -33.91 11.30 -8.14
CA PHE A 168 -33.11 10.41 -7.31
C PHE A 168 -34.04 9.42 -6.62
N GLY A 169 -33.85 8.13 -6.89
CA GLY A 169 -34.59 7.06 -6.24
C GLY A 169 -33.98 6.71 -4.88
N PRO A 170 -34.61 5.79 -4.13
CA PRO A 170 -34.10 5.37 -2.81
C PRO A 170 -32.64 4.89 -2.82
N ALA A 171 -32.22 4.20 -3.89
CA ALA A 171 -30.84 3.75 -4.05
C ALA A 171 -29.88 4.93 -4.24
N GLU A 172 -30.21 5.89 -5.11
CA GLU A 172 -29.38 7.09 -5.31
C GLU A 172 -29.37 8.00 -4.08
N ILE A 173 -30.46 8.08 -3.32
CA ILE A 173 -30.54 8.83 -2.07
C ILE A 173 -29.60 8.21 -1.03
N ARG A 174 -29.63 6.88 -0.86
CA ARG A 174 -28.70 6.15 0.02
C ARG A 174 -27.25 6.36 -0.40
N ASP A 175 -26.95 6.24 -1.69
CA ASP A 175 -25.60 6.45 -2.22
C ASP A 175 -25.15 7.91 -2.00
N ALA A 176 -26.03 8.90 -2.21
CA ALA A 176 -25.73 10.31 -1.99
C ALA A 176 -25.46 10.64 -0.52
N ARG A 177 -26.18 10.01 0.43
CA ARG A 177 -25.87 10.10 1.87
C ARG A 177 -24.49 9.57 2.18
N LEU A 178 -24.15 8.40 1.63
CA LEU A 178 -22.84 7.81 1.85
C LEU A 178 -21.72 8.70 1.28
N VAL A 179 -21.90 9.25 0.08
CA VAL A 179 -20.96 10.22 -0.51
C VAL A 179 -20.83 11.45 0.38
N ALA A 180 -21.94 12.01 0.88
CA ALA A 180 -21.92 13.18 1.76
C ALA A 180 -21.12 12.93 3.04
N LEU A 181 -21.34 11.79 3.70
CA LEU A 181 -20.61 11.39 4.91
C LEU A 181 -19.11 11.21 4.65
N LEU A 182 -18.75 10.49 3.58
CA LEU A 182 -17.34 10.29 3.21
C LEU A 182 -16.64 11.62 2.88
N ARG A 183 -17.36 12.55 2.23
CA ARG A 183 -16.82 13.88 1.91
C ARG A 183 -16.60 14.75 3.14
N GLN A 184 -17.40 14.60 4.20
CA GLN A 184 -17.18 15.29 5.49
C GLN A 184 -15.89 14.81 6.16
N SER A 185 -15.56 13.53 6.06
CA SER A 185 -14.29 12.96 6.53
C SER A 185 -13.10 13.21 5.59
N ARG A 186 -13.19 14.22 4.70
CA ARG A 186 -12.17 14.61 3.70
C ARG A 186 -11.76 13.50 2.73
N TYR A 187 -12.62 12.50 2.53
CA TYR A 187 -12.31 11.39 1.63
C TYR A 187 -12.30 11.87 0.15
N PRO A 188 -11.28 11.53 -0.65
CA PRO A 188 -11.23 11.92 -2.06
C PRO A 188 -12.32 11.25 -2.88
N LEU A 189 -13.00 12.00 -3.76
CA LEU A 189 -14.06 11.48 -4.64
C LEU A 189 -13.65 10.21 -5.42
N PRO A 190 -12.42 10.10 -5.99
CA PRO A 190 -12.01 8.89 -6.72
C PRO A 190 -12.00 7.63 -5.86
N GLN A 191 -11.74 7.77 -4.56
CA GLN A 191 -11.71 6.63 -3.64
C GLN A 191 -13.11 6.21 -3.20
N ILE A 192 -14.14 7.07 -3.34
CA ILE A 192 -15.52 6.76 -2.92
C ILE A 192 -16.16 5.73 -3.87
N ARG A 193 -15.80 5.78 -5.16
CA ARG A 193 -16.45 4.97 -6.20
C ARG A 193 -16.33 3.45 -5.97
N PRO A 194 -15.13 2.89 -5.66
CA PRO A 194 -15.00 1.47 -5.34
C PRO A 194 -15.89 1.00 -4.17
N VAL A 195 -16.12 1.87 -3.17
CA VAL A 195 -16.98 1.56 -2.00
C VAL A 195 -18.44 1.47 -2.42
N LEU A 196 -18.92 2.43 -3.22
CA LEU A 196 -20.29 2.40 -3.77
C LEU A 196 -20.50 1.21 -4.69
N ASP A 197 -19.55 0.91 -5.57
CA ASP A 197 -19.65 -0.22 -6.49
C ASP A 197 -19.67 -1.55 -5.71
N GLY A 198 -18.93 -1.65 -4.60
CA GLY A 198 -19.00 -2.76 -3.66
C GLY A 198 -20.41 -2.94 -3.07
N LEU A 199 -20.99 -1.86 -2.53
CA LEU A 199 -22.34 -1.84 -1.98
C LEU A 199 -23.42 -2.19 -3.02
N ARG A 200 -23.30 -1.67 -4.24
CA ARG A 200 -24.23 -1.97 -5.34
C ARG A 200 -24.17 -3.44 -5.76
N ARG A 201 -22.97 -4.04 -5.75
CA ARG A 201 -22.78 -5.46 -6.08
C ARG A 201 -23.27 -6.40 -4.98
N THR A 202 -22.97 -6.11 -3.71
CA THR A 202 -23.29 -7.01 -2.60
C THR A 202 -24.71 -6.82 -2.06
N GLY A 203 -25.31 -5.65 -2.25
CA GLY A 203 -26.61 -5.29 -1.72
C GLY A 203 -26.70 -5.24 -0.20
N SER A 204 -25.60 -5.51 0.53
CA SER A 204 -25.58 -5.66 1.98
C SER A 204 -24.48 -4.83 2.64
N THR A 205 -24.90 -3.99 3.59
CA THR A 205 -24.05 -3.23 4.51
C THR A 205 -23.15 -4.16 5.34
N GLU A 206 -23.62 -5.36 5.68
CA GLU A 206 -22.87 -6.34 6.47
C GLU A 206 -21.70 -6.94 5.68
N ALA A 207 -21.93 -7.29 4.42
CA ALA A 207 -20.86 -7.76 3.53
C ALA A 207 -19.78 -6.69 3.33
N LEU A 208 -20.17 -5.41 3.25
CA LEU A 208 -19.20 -4.32 3.18
C LEU A 208 -18.43 -4.15 4.49
N ARG A 209 -19.08 -4.27 5.67
CA ARG A 209 -18.38 -4.24 6.97
C ARG A 209 -17.34 -5.37 7.06
N ALA A 210 -17.70 -6.59 6.67
CA ALA A 210 -16.79 -7.73 6.67
C ALA A 210 -15.58 -7.50 5.75
N ALA A 211 -15.81 -6.92 4.56
CA ALA A 211 -14.73 -6.57 3.64
C ALA A 211 -13.79 -5.48 4.22
N LEU A 212 -14.34 -4.46 4.89
CA LEU A 212 -13.55 -3.43 5.55
C LEU A 212 -12.71 -4.01 6.70
N ALA A 213 -13.30 -4.90 7.53
CA ALA A 213 -12.58 -5.57 8.61
C ALA A 213 -11.40 -6.42 8.10
N ARG A 214 -11.63 -7.22 7.04
CA ARG A 214 -10.56 -7.98 6.38
C ARG A 214 -9.44 -7.07 5.87
N ARG A 215 -9.79 -5.92 5.29
CA ARG A 215 -8.80 -4.95 4.83
C ARG A 215 -8.01 -4.34 6.00
N GLU A 216 -8.62 -4.16 7.15
CA GLU A 216 -7.95 -3.68 8.36
C GLU A 216 -6.92 -4.69 8.88
N GLU A 217 -7.26 -5.98 8.85
CA GLU A 217 -6.35 -7.08 9.17
C GLU A 217 -5.16 -7.11 8.20
N GLU A 218 -5.41 -6.98 6.89
CA GLU A 218 -4.36 -6.90 5.87
C GLU A 218 -3.41 -5.71 6.13
N LEU A 219 -3.95 -4.50 6.39
CA LEU A 219 -3.11 -3.33 6.68
C LEU A 219 -2.28 -3.51 7.96
N THR A 220 -2.84 -4.21 8.95
CA THR A 220 -2.15 -4.53 10.21
C THR A 220 -1.00 -5.52 9.96
N ALA A 221 -1.25 -6.57 9.18
CA ALA A 221 -0.22 -7.52 8.77
C ALA A 221 0.91 -6.85 7.97
N THR A 222 0.58 -6.00 7.00
CA THR A 222 1.57 -5.22 6.24
C THR A 222 2.39 -4.31 7.15
N THR A 223 1.77 -3.60 8.10
CA THR A 223 2.51 -2.73 9.03
C THR A 223 3.47 -3.51 9.92
N ARG A 224 3.09 -4.71 10.37
CA ARG A 224 4.00 -5.62 11.10
C ARG A 224 5.18 -6.05 10.24
N ALA A 225 4.93 -6.39 8.97
CA ALA A 225 6.00 -6.74 8.03
C ALA A 225 6.94 -5.55 7.74
N MET A 226 6.41 -4.32 7.65
CA MET A 226 7.24 -3.12 7.51
C MET A 226 8.17 -2.93 8.72
N LEU A 227 7.66 -3.15 9.94
CA LEU A 227 8.47 -3.08 11.15
C LEU A 227 9.60 -4.12 11.17
N GLU A 228 9.28 -5.37 10.81
CA GLU A 228 10.28 -6.43 10.69
C GLU A 228 11.33 -6.10 9.62
N GLY A 229 10.88 -5.65 8.45
CA GLY A 229 11.75 -5.23 7.36
C GLY A 229 12.68 -4.08 7.75
N ALA A 230 12.17 -3.07 8.47
CA ALA A 230 12.96 -1.96 8.98
C ALA A 230 14.00 -2.41 10.02
N GLY A 231 13.65 -3.38 10.89
CA GLY A 231 14.59 -3.98 11.83
C GLY A 231 15.73 -4.74 11.14
N GLN A 232 15.41 -5.55 10.12
CA GLN A 232 16.41 -6.26 9.32
C GLN A 232 17.29 -5.29 8.50
N LEU A 233 16.68 -4.22 7.98
CA LEU A 233 17.40 -3.16 7.28
C LEU A 233 18.41 -2.46 8.19
N HIS A 234 18.01 -2.12 9.42
CA HIS A 234 18.90 -1.54 10.41
C HIS A 234 20.06 -2.49 10.75
N ALA A 235 19.79 -3.78 10.95
CA ALA A 235 20.82 -4.79 11.18
C ALA A 235 21.81 -4.89 10.00
N TYR A 236 21.31 -4.90 8.76
CA TYR A 236 22.15 -4.91 7.56
C TYR A 236 23.04 -3.68 7.47
N LEU A 237 22.50 -2.48 7.72
CA LEU A 237 23.27 -1.23 7.70
C LEU A 237 24.37 -1.21 8.77
N ARG A 238 24.13 -1.78 9.95
CA ARG A 238 25.17 -1.90 10.99
C ARG A 238 26.33 -2.79 10.56
N GLU A 239 26.04 -3.89 9.87
CA GLU A 239 27.04 -4.88 9.47
C GLU A 239 27.76 -4.50 8.17
N TYR A 240 27.05 -3.88 7.21
CA TYR A 240 27.52 -3.68 5.84
C TYR A 240 27.47 -2.23 5.34
N GLY A 241 27.02 -1.29 6.17
CA GLY A 241 26.91 0.13 5.84
C GLY A 241 28.27 0.84 5.73
N PRO A 242 28.31 2.03 5.10
CA PRO A 242 29.53 2.81 4.99
C PRO A 242 29.98 3.32 6.37
N GLY A 243 31.11 2.83 6.89
CA GLY A 243 31.74 3.34 8.12
C GLY A 243 32.12 2.33 9.22
N THR A 244 31.95 1.02 9.04
CA THR A 244 32.34 -0.02 10.04
C THR A 244 33.49 -0.93 9.62
N GLY A 245 34.41 -0.44 8.77
CA GLY A 245 35.74 -1.04 8.60
C GLY A 245 36.72 -0.51 9.66
N PRO A 246 37.71 -1.29 10.14
CA PRO A 246 38.73 -0.77 11.03
C PRO A 246 39.45 0.38 10.30
N GLY A 247 39.44 1.58 10.90
CA GLY A 247 40.14 2.73 10.34
C GLY A 247 41.61 2.41 10.11
N PRO A 248 42.26 2.99 9.08
CA PRO A 248 43.68 2.81 8.87
C PRO A 248 44.40 3.23 10.15
N GLY A 249 45.12 2.29 10.76
CA GLY A 249 45.94 2.57 11.92
C GLY A 249 46.87 3.72 11.59
N THR A 250 46.69 4.85 12.27
CA THR A 250 47.67 5.92 12.30
C THR A 250 48.91 5.35 13.00
N GLY A 251 49.82 4.80 12.21
CA GLY A 251 51.19 4.57 12.64
C GLY A 251 51.85 5.94 12.81
N ALA A 252 52.08 6.30 14.07
CA ALA A 252 53.10 7.25 14.47
C ALA A 252 54.40 6.48 14.76
#